data_AF-A0A1G9D040-F1
#
_entry.id   AF-A0A1G9D040-F1
#
_cell.length_a   1.000
_cell.length_b   1.000
_cell.length_c   1.000
_cell.angle_alpha   90.00
_cell.angle_beta   90.00
_cell.angle_gamma   90.00
#
_symmetry.space_group_name_H-M   'P 1'
#
loop_
_entity.id
_entity.type
_entity.pdbx_description
1 polymer ?
#
loop_
_entity_poly.entity_id
_entity_poly.type
_entity_poly.pdbx_seq_one_letter_code
_entity_poly.pdbx_strand_id
1 'polypeptide(L)'
;MALSRPIRIGLVALAVGGLIAGAAALTSVVVAQDSPSAGRAATSVPTDTATPRAMPDAPNAPVPVDLAVQKQLAYALAHWKNYNVADYGVVTGNDCVNFTNQSLIARGWKMDAEWRTAGTGSSFSFSKPWVSSTALMRYLADSGRATALTDAQRDQVKLGDVVQFDWDKSGDRDHTGIVTRVEKTAAGVQIYYAGHTDDSDYLSVDYAITTKHPGGRAYYWSIP
;
A
#
# COMPACT_ATOMS: atom_id res chain seq x y z
N MET A 1 -50.95 -14.93 -27.86
CA MET A 1 -51.21 -13.78 -28.76
C MET A 1 -50.81 -12.52 -27.98
N ALA A 2 -49.51 -12.21 -27.94
CA ALA A 2 -48.84 -11.22 -28.79
C ALA A 2 -49.37 -9.79 -28.60
N LEU A 3 -48.52 -8.89 -28.07
CA LEU A 3 -48.12 -7.66 -28.75
C LEU A 3 -47.02 -6.93 -27.94
N SER A 4 -45.81 -7.04 -28.48
CA SER A 4 -44.57 -6.39 -28.11
C SER A 4 -44.59 -4.90 -28.47
N ARG A 5 -43.97 -4.05 -27.63
CA ARG A 5 -43.73 -2.62 -27.90
C ARG A 5 -42.29 -2.42 -28.37
N PRO A 6 -42.01 -1.62 -29.41
CA PRO A 6 -40.65 -1.41 -29.91
C PRO A 6 -39.91 -0.30 -29.15
N ILE A 7 -38.66 -0.56 -28.79
CA ILE A 7 -37.70 0.44 -28.27
C ILE A 7 -36.84 0.91 -29.44
N ARG A 8 -36.76 2.24 -29.64
CA ARG A 8 -35.87 2.92 -30.60
C ARG A 8 -34.52 3.16 -29.92
N ILE A 9 -33.44 2.66 -30.50
CA ILE A 9 -32.06 2.98 -30.10
C ILE A 9 -31.51 3.99 -31.11
N GLY A 10 -31.21 5.20 -30.64
CA GLY A 10 -30.46 6.20 -31.40
C GLY A 10 -28.97 5.93 -31.31
N LEU A 11 -28.33 5.69 -32.45
CA LEU A 11 -26.88 5.60 -32.60
C LEU A 11 -26.32 7.03 -32.71
N VAL A 12 -25.35 7.39 -31.87
CA VAL A 12 -24.51 8.58 -32.06
C VAL A 12 -23.14 8.09 -32.55
N ALA A 13 -22.78 8.51 -33.76
CA ALA A 13 -21.49 8.28 -34.38
C ALA A 13 -20.45 9.27 -33.84
N LEU A 14 -19.24 8.80 -33.56
CA LEU A 14 -18.06 9.65 -33.43
C LEU A 14 -16.97 9.14 -34.38
N ALA A 15 -16.67 9.94 -35.40
CA ALA A 15 -15.59 9.72 -36.34
C ALA A 15 -14.37 10.52 -35.90
N VAL A 16 -13.21 9.88 -35.79
CA VAL A 16 -11.90 10.54 -35.84
C VAL A 16 -11.00 9.67 -36.72
N GLY A 17 -10.62 10.22 -37.88
CA GLY A 17 -9.64 9.64 -38.77
C GLY A 17 -8.27 10.31 -38.62
N GLY A 18 -7.22 9.62 -39.08
CA GLY A 18 -5.93 10.24 -39.40
C GLY A 18 -4.70 9.39 -39.10
N LEU A 19 -4.35 8.48 -40.03
CA LEU A 19 -3.06 7.80 -40.14
C LEU A 19 -1.96 8.77 -40.64
N ILE A 20 -0.72 8.61 -40.16
CA ILE A 20 0.49 8.69 -41.01
C ILE A 20 1.50 7.62 -40.57
N ALA A 21 2.00 6.86 -41.55
CA ALA A 21 3.01 5.82 -41.47
C ALA A 21 4.43 6.37 -41.72
N GLY A 22 5.46 5.63 -41.28
CA GLY A 22 6.84 5.82 -41.75
C GLY A 22 7.85 4.92 -41.06
N ALA A 23 8.38 3.94 -41.80
CA ALA A 23 9.44 3.01 -41.39
C ALA A 23 10.75 3.31 -42.14
N ALA A 24 11.92 3.07 -41.53
CA ALA A 24 13.15 2.53 -42.14
C ALA A 24 14.33 2.50 -41.13
N ALA A 25 15.20 1.50 -41.26
CA ALA A 25 16.39 1.23 -40.44
C ALA A 25 17.70 1.28 -41.27
N LEU A 26 18.85 1.19 -40.58
CA LEU A 26 20.25 0.87 -41.05
C LEU A 26 21.06 2.07 -41.60
N THR A 27 22.38 2.29 -41.41
CA THR A 27 23.57 1.53 -40.95
C THR A 27 24.77 2.48 -40.69
N SER A 28 25.81 1.97 -40.02
CA SER A 28 27.05 2.57 -39.50
C SER A 28 28.04 3.19 -40.51
N VAL A 29 28.90 4.10 -40.03
CA VAL A 29 30.19 4.46 -40.67
C VAL A 29 31.31 4.53 -39.63
N VAL A 30 32.39 3.79 -39.88
CA VAL A 30 33.71 3.90 -39.24
C VAL A 30 34.62 4.66 -40.19
N VAL A 31 35.35 5.67 -39.71
CA VAL A 31 36.58 6.16 -40.35
C VAL A 31 37.60 6.48 -39.26
N ALA A 32 38.78 5.88 -39.39
CA ALA A 32 39.98 6.16 -38.62
C ALA A 32 41.04 6.76 -39.57
N GLN A 33 41.68 7.88 -39.18
CA GLN A 33 42.95 8.48 -39.67
C GLN A 33 43.28 9.64 -38.70
N ASP A 34 44.48 10.08 -38.33
CA ASP A 34 45.90 9.70 -38.50
C ASP A 34 46.68 10.53 -37.42
N SER A 35 47.87 10.10 -36.98
CA SER A 35 48.82 10.86 -36.10
C SER A 35 49.81 11.70 -36.97
N PRO A 36 50.64 12.70 -36.50
CA PRO A 36 51.38 12.76 -35.21
C PRO A 36 51.72 14.13 -34.53
N SER A 37 52.03 14.01 -33.23
CA SER A 37 52.97 14.71 -32.30
C SER A 37 53.46 16.17 -32.49
N ALA A 38 53.25 17.01 -31.45
CA ALA A 38 54.29 17.86 -30.83
C ALA A 38 53.87 18.41 -29.42
N GLY A 39 54.72 18.23 -28.41
CA GLY A 39 55.00 19.29 -27.40
C GLY A 39 54.16 19.42 -26.12
N ARG A 40 54.37 18.51 -25.17
CA ARG A 40 54.27 18.61 -23.68
C ARG A 40 53.84 19.94 -23.02
N ALA A 41 52.70 19.92 -22.33
CA ALA A 41 52.49 20.56 -21.02
C ALA A 41 51.35 19.85 -20.27
N ALA A 42 51.69 18.88 -19.41
CA ALA A 42 50.72 18.20 -18.56
C ALA A 42 50.42 19.09 -17.34
N THR A 43 49.29 19.79 -17.37
CA THR A 43 48.64 20.34 -16.19
C THR A 43 48.06 19.18 -15.38
N SER A 44 48.55 18.97 -14.17
CA SER A 44 47.98 18.02 -13.21
C SER A 44 46.62 18.53 -12.74
N VAL A 45 45.56 17.94 -13.27
CA VAL A 45 44.20 18.02 -12.72
C VAL A 45 44.19 17.29 -11.37
N PRO A 46 43.62 17.85 -10.29
CA PRO A 46 43.47 17.13 -9.04
C PRO A 46 42.46 16.00 -9.27
N THR A 47 42.94 14.75 -9.24
CA THR A 47 42.07 13.58 -9.15
C THR A 47 41.45 13.59 -7.76
N ASP A 48 40.23 14.09 -7.66
CA ASP A 48 39.36 13.83 -6.52
C ASP A 48 39.16 12.33 -6.47
N THR A 49 40.01 11.67 -5.67
CA THR A 49 39.91 10.23 -5.44
C THR A 49 38.76 10.08 -4.47
N ALA A 50 37.53 10.12 -5.01
CA ALA A 50 36.35 9.69 -4.31
C ALA A 50 36.63 8.24 -3.87
N THR A 51 36.92 8.09 -2.58
CA THR A 51 36.95 6.78 -1.95
C THR A 51 35.62 6.12 -2.27
N PRO A 52 35.60 4.92 -2.88
CA PRO A 52 34.37 4.19 -3.07
C PRO A 52 33.67 4.09 -1.73
N ARG A 53 32.42 4.57 -1.63
CA ARG A 53 31.63 4.39 -0.42
C ARG A 53 31.59 2.89 -0.15
N ALA A 54 32.14 2.48 0.99
CA ALA A 54 32.14 1.09 1.41
C ALA A 54 30.71 0.54 1.25
N MET A 55 30.59 -0.46 0.38
CA MET A 55 29.39 -1.27 0.30
C MET A 55 29.24 -1.91 1.69
N PRO A 56 28.06 -1.88 2.34
CA PRO A 56 27.89 -2.57 3.60
C PRO A 56 28.28 -4.05 3.40
N ASP A 57 29.30 -4.49 4.13
CA ASP A 57 29.68 -5.88 4.19
C ASP A 57 28.52 -6.63 4.88
N ALA A 58 27.77 -7.37 4.07
CA ALA A 58 26.56 -8.12 4.41
C ALA A 58 25.24 -7.30 4.44
N PRO A 59 24.13 -7.90 3.96
CA PRO A 59 22.81 -7.42 4.34
C PRO A 59 22.74 -7.44 5.87
N ASN A 60 22.27 -6.37 6.50
CA ASN A 60 21.92 -6.42 7.91
C ASN A 60 21.12 -7.71 8.15
N ALA A 61 21.52 -8.50 9.16
CA ALA A 61 20.76 -9.67 9.57
C ALA A 61 19.27 -9.28 9.63
N PRO A 62 18.35 -10.08 9.08
CA PRO A 62 16.93 -9.79 9.14
C PRO A 62 16.58 -9.44 10.58
N VAL A 63 16.01 -8.25 10.81
CA VAL A 63 15.47 -7.90 12.12
C VAL A 63 14.52 -9.03 12.49
N PRO A 64 14.69 -9.73 13.63
CA PRO A 64 13.80 -10.80 14.02
C PRO A 64 12.39 -10.22 14.20
N VAL A 65 11.55 -10.39 13.19
CA VAL A 65 10.13 -10.06 13.25
C VAL A 65 9.41 -11.27 13.85
N ASP A 66 8.50 -11.07 14.80
CA ASP A 66 7.70 -12.14 15.36
C ASP A 66 7.00 -12.95 14.24
N LEU A 67 6.94 -14.29 14.37
CA LEU A 67 6.32 -15.16 13.37
C LEU A 67 4.85 -14.79 13.10
N ALA A 68 4.10 -14.35 14.11
CA ALA A 68 2.74 -13.86 13.97
C ALA A 68 2.69 -12.62 13.07
N VAL A 69 3.59 -11.66 13.30
CA VAL A 69 3.72 -10.46 12.44
C VAL A 69 4.11 -10.87 11.02
N GLN A 70 5.06 -11.78 10.85
CA GLN A 70 5.45 -12.28 9.52
C GLN A 70 4.26 -12.88 8.77
N LYS A 71 3.42 -13.69 9.42
CA LYS A 71 2.20 -14.26 8.82
C LYS A 71 1.19 -13.19 8.41
N GLN A 72 1.00 -12.17 9.24
CA GLN A 72 0.13 -11.04 8.92
C GLN A 72 0.62 -10.29 7.68
N LEU A 73 1.91 -9.94 7.64
CA LEU A 73 2.52 -9.23 6.50
C LEU A 73 2.47 -10.07 5.23
N ALA A 74 2.79 -11.37 5.31
CA ALA A 74 2.68 -12.28 4.18
C ALA A 74 1.26 -12.33 3.62
N TYR A 75 0.25 -12.36 4.50
CA TYR A 75 -1.15 -12.29 4.09
C TYR A 75 -1.46 -10.96 3.38
N ALA A 76 -1.09 -9.83 3.98
CA ALA A 76 -1.36 -8.53 3.40
C ALA A 76 -0.71 -8.38 2.01
N LEU A 77 0.57 -8.76 1.87
CA LEU A 77 1.31 -8.66 0.60
C LEU A 77 0.83 -9.65 -0.46
N ALA A 78 0.27 -10.80 -0.07
CA ALA A 78 -0.33 -11.73 -1.01
C ALA A 78 -1.69 -11.23 -1.54
N HIS A 79 -2.45 -10.53 -0.69
CA HIS A 79 -3.88 -10.29 -0.93
C HIS A 79 -4.27 -8.83 -1.20
N TRP A 80 -3.38 -7.85 -1.04
CA TRP A 80 -3.71 -6.41 -1.26
C TRP A 80 -4.31 -6.10 -2.65
N LYS A 81 -4.00 -6.92 -3.66
CA LYS A 81 -4.57 -6.85 -5.01
C LYS A 81 -5.32 -8.13 -5.42
N ASN A 82 -5.02 -9.24 -4.78
CA ASN A 82 -5.60 -10.56 -5.06
C ASN A 82 -6.53 -10.95 -3.91
N TYR A 83 -7.74 -10.42 -3.93
CA TYR A 83 -8.69 -10.53 -2.82
C TYR A 83 -8.97 -12.00 -2.46
N ASN A 84 -9.00 -12.31 -1.16
CA ASN A 84 -9.38 -13.65 -0.67
C ASN A 84 -10.91 -13.83 -0.62
N VAL A 85 -11.52 -13.83 -1.81
CA VAL A 85 -12.99 -13.87 -1.96
C VAL A 85 -13.59 -15.19 -1.48
N ALA A 86 -12.86 -16.30 -1.65
CA ALA A 86 -13.37 -17.64 -1.34
C ALA A 86 -13.59 -17.85 0.17
N ASP A 87 -12.68 -17.33 1.00
CA ASP A 87 -12.74 -17.54 2.45
C ASP A 87 -13.47 -16.41 3.19
N TYR A 88 -13.38 -15.17 2.69
CA TYR A 88 -13.83 -13.99 3.43
C TYR A 88 -14.75 -13.04 2.66
N GLY A 89 -15.05 -13.35 1.40
CA GLY A 89 -15.84 -12.47 0.54
C GLY A 89 -15.19 -11.10 0.34
N VAL A 90 -15.99 -10.16 -0.19
CA VAL A 90 -15.58 -8.77 -0.42
C VAL A 90 -16.72 -7.85 -0.04
N VAL A 91 -16.42 -6.77 0.68
CA VAL A 91 -17.33 -5.66 0.94
C VAL A 91 -17.11 -4.60 -0.13
N THR A 92 -17.86 -4.66 -1.22
CA THR A 92 -17.67 -3.79 -2.38
C THR A 92 -17.68 -2.31 -2.01
N GLY A 93 -16.61 -1.60 -2.36
CA GLY A 93 -16.45 -0.16 -2.11
C GLY A 93 -16.10 0.23 -0.66
N ASN A 94 -15.96 -0.73 0.26
CA ASN A 94 -15.63 -0.46 1.65
C ASN A 94 -14.90 -1.63 2.34
N ASP A 95 -13.99 -2.29 1.62
CA ASP A 95 -13.37 -3.55 2.05
C ASP A 95 -12.19 -3.37 3.02
N CYS A 96 -11.83 -2.13 3.36
CA CYS A 96 -10.65 -1.80 4.16
C CYS A 96 -10.53 -2.59 5.47
N VAL A 97 -11.64 -2.70 6.21
CA VAL A 97 -11.68 -3.37 7.52
C VAL A 97 -11.80 -4.88 7.38
N ASN A 98 -12.54 -5.37 6.37
CA ASN A 98 -12.63 -6.79 6.06
C ASN A 98 -11.22 -7.34 5.77
N PHE A 99 -10.47 -6.70 4.88
CA PHE A 99 -9.09 -7.06 4.56
C PHE A 99 -8.16 -6.99 5.78
N THR A 100 -8.22 -5.90 6.54
CA THR A 100 -7.40 -5.74 7.75
C THR A 100 -7.67 -6.87 8.75
N ASN A 101 -8.94 -7.21 8.97
CA ASN A 101 -9.33 -8.26 9.91
C ASN A 101 -8.90 -9.66 9.46
N GLN A 102 -8.91 -9.94 8.17
CA GLN A 102 -8.33 -11.18 7.63
C GLN A 102 -6.84 -11.30 7.96
N SER A 103 -6.09 -10.19 7.84
CA SER A 103 -4.67 -10.19 8.22
C SER A 103 -4.46 -10.48 9.71
N LEU A 104 -5.37 -10.01 10.57
CA LEU A 104 -5.32 -10.29 12.02
C LEU A 104 -5.62 -11.77 12.31
N ILE A 105 -6.53 -12.41 11.56
CA ILE A 105 -6.70 -13.88 11.63
C ILE A 105 -5.41 -14.60 11.22
N ALA A 106 -4.76 -14.16 10.13
CA ALA A 106 -3.47 -14.72 9.70
C ALA A 106 -2.36 -14.53 10.74
N ARG A 107 -2.37 -13.39 11.46
CA ARG A 107 -1.51 -13.14 12.63
C ARG A 107 -1.73 -14.16 13.74
N GLY A 108 -2.93 -14.74 13.83
CA GLY A 108 -3.31 -15.75 14.81
C GLY A 108 -4.43 -15.34 15.75
N TRP A 109 -5.04 -14.16 15.53
CA TRP A 109 -6.20 -13.74 16.31
C TRP A 109 -7.35 -14.73 16.15
N LYS A 110 -8.09 -14.92 17.24
CA LYS A 110 -9.34 -15.68 17.23
C LYS A 110 -10.51 -14.72 17.26
N MET A 111 -11.49 -15.02 16.42
CA MET A 111 -12.80 -14.37 16.45
C MET A 111 -13.47 -14.60 17.80
N ASP A 112 -14.34 -13.68 18.18
CA ASP A 112 -15.20 -13.80 19.35
C ASP A 112 -16.64 -13.41 19.01
N ALA A 113 -17.48 -13.22 20.02
CA ALA A 113 -18.90 -12.90 19.81
C ALA A 113 -19.12 -11.53 19.13
N GLU A 114 -18.21 -10.58 19.36
CA GLU A 114 -18.33 -9.17 18.93
C GLU A 114 -17.56 -8.89 17.65
N TRP A 115 -16.43 -9.56 17.42
CA TRP A 115 -15.58 -9.46 16.24
C TRP A 115 -15.53 -10.82 15.51
N ARG A 116 -16.31 -10.92 14.43
CA ARG A 116 -16.50 -12.18 13.70
C ARG A 116 -17.01 -11.99 12.28
N THR A 117 -16.75 -12.99 11.46
CA THR A 117 -17.36 -13.19 10.16
C THR A 117 -17.58 -14.68 9.88
N ALA A 118 -18.50 -15.00 8.96
CA ALA A 118 -18.76 -16.35 8.50
C ALA A 118 -19.39 -16.34 7.09
N GLY A 119 -19.10 -17.40 6.33
CA GLY A 119 -19.63 -17.58 4.98
C GLY A 119 -19.11 -16.55 3.98
N THR A 120 -19.53 -16.68 2.73
CA THR A 120 -19.24 -15.76 1.63
C THR A 120 -20.45 -15.64 0.70
N GLY A 121 -20.42 -14.72 -0.26
CA GLY A 121 -21.52 -14.51 -1.20
C GLY A 121 -22.86 -14.24 -0.50
N SER A 122 -23.92 -14.96 -0.87
CA SER A 122 -25.25 -14.82 -0.24
C SER A 122 -25.31 -15.28 1.22
N SER A 123 -24.32 -16.05 1.69
CA SER A 123 -24.22 -16.52 3.08
C SER A 123 -23.32 -15.63 3.94
N PHE A 124 -22.77 -14.55 3.38
CA PHE A 124 -21.82 -13.70 4.07
C PHE A 124 -22.47 -12.99 5.26
N SER A 125 -21.98 -13.28 6.46
CA SER A 125 -22.45 -12.70 7.72
C SER A 125 -21.26 -12.18 8.51
N PHE A 126 -21.37 -10.95 9.00
CA PHE A 126 -20.28 -10.27 9.70
C PHE A 126 -20.81 -9.41 10.84
N SER A 127 -19.97 -9.16 11.84
CA SER A 127 -20.26 -8.18 12.88
C SER A 127 -19.88 -6.76 12.45
N LYS A 128 -20.36 -5.74 13.15
CA LYS A 128 -20.01 -4.33 12.86
C LYS A 128 -18.49 -4.07 12.84
N PRO A 129 -17.70 -4.47 13.86
CA PRO A 129 -16.25 -4.24 13.83
C PRO A 129 -15.53 -5.08 12.78
N TRP A 130 -16.21 -6.01 12.11
CA TRP A 130 -15.63 -6.74 10.99
C TRP A 130 -15.54 -5.90 9.70
N VAL A 131 -16.43 -4.91 9.51
CA VAL A 131 -16.56 -4.16 8.25
C VAL A 131 -16.57 -2.64 8.40
N SER A 132 -16.65 -2.10 9.61
CA SER A 132 -16.65 -0.66 9.88
C SER A 132 -15.42 -0.25 10.67
N SER A 133 -14.70 0.76 10.16
CA SER A 133 -13.44 1.22 10.74
C SER A 133 -13.66 1.87 12.11
N THR A 134 -14.71 2.70 12.22
CA THR A 134 -15.20 3.24 13.49
C THR A 134 -15.62 2.15 14.48
N ALA A 135 -16.32 1.11 14.02
CA ALA A 135 -16.71 0.02 14.91
C ALA A 135 -15.49 -0.80 15.37
N LEU A 136 -14.53 -1.06 14.48
CA LEU A 136 -13.27 -1.72 14.84
C LEU A 136 -12.48 -0.90 15.86
N MET A 137 -12.41 0.43 15.69
CA MET A 137 -11.79 1.33 16.66
C MET A 137 -12.38 1.13 18.07
N ARG A 138 -13.72 1.14 18.18
CA ARG A 138 -14.42 0.98 19.46
C ARG A 138 -14.14 -0.41 20.07
N TYR A 139 -14.25 -1.46 19.26
CA TYR A 139 -13.93 -2.82 19.68
C TYR A 139 -12.47 -2.97 20.17
N LEU A 140 -11.49 -2.38 19.49
CA LEU A 140 -10.08 -2.45 19.91
C LEU A 140 -9.85 -1.68 21.21
N ALA A 141 -10.52 -0.55 21.41
CA ALA A 141 -10.48 0.21 22.66
C ALA A 141 -11.04 -0.61 23.84
N ASP A 142 -12.15 -1.30 23.63
CA ASP A 142 -12.87 -2.01 24.70
C ASP A 142 -12.30 -3.41 24.99
N SER A 143 -11.75 -4.08 23.98
CA SER A 143 -11.30 -5.49 24.11
C SER A 143 -9.97 -5.67 24.84
N GLY A 144 -9.18 -4.60 25.02
CA GLY A 144 -7.84 -4.67 25.62
C GLY A 144 -6.81 -5.43 24.76
N ARG A 145 -7.13 -5.75 23.50
CA ARG A 145 -6.27 -6.53 22.59
C ARG A 145 -5.14 -5.73 21.95
N ALA A 146 -5.20 -4.40 22.03
CA ALA A 146 -4.26 -3.50 21.39
C ALA A 146 -4.06 -2.22 22.19
N THR A 147 -2.94 -1.54 21.98
CA THR A 147 -2.64 -0.25 22.61
C THR A 147 -2.84 0.88 21.59
N ALA A 148 -3.62 1.90 21.96
CA ALA A 148 -3.82 3.07 21.11
C ALA A 148 -2.55 3.92 21.02
N LEU A 149 -2.18 4.33 19.82
CA LEU A 149 -1.13 5.32 19.56
C LEU A 149 -1.67 6.45 18.69
N THR A 150 -1.14 7.64 18.91
CA THR A 150 -1.36 8.81 18.05
C THR A 150 -0.23 8.99 17.07
N ASP A 151 -0.43 9.87 16.09
CA ASP A 151 0.60 10.25 15.11
C ASP A 151 1.83 10.94 15.71
N ALA A 152 1.75 11.40 16.95
CA ALA A 152 2.89 11.92 17.70
C ALA A 152 3.80 10.80 18.26
N GLN A 153 3.33 9.55 18.26
CA GLN A 153 4.02 8.37 18.80
C GLN A 153 4.49 7.43 17.67
N ARG A 154 4.75 7.97 16.47
CA ARG A 154 5.16 7.18 15.28
C ARG A 154 6.42 6.34 15.51
N ASP A 155 7.28 6.75 16.41
CA ASP A 155 8.48 6.01 16.82
C ASP A 155 8.19 4.65 17.48
N GLN A 156 6.99 4.50 18.06
CA GLN A 156 6.48 3.29 18.69
C GLN A 156 5.71 2.37 17.74
N VAL A 157 5.35 2.86 16.55
CA VAL A 157 4.64 2.05 15.55
C VAL A 157 5.57 0.97 15.00
N LYS A 158 5.04 -0.24 14.88
CA LYS A 158 5.75 -1.42 14.38
C LYS A 158 5.00 -2.10 13.26
N LEU A 159 5.72 -2.98 12.56
CA LEU A 159 5.14 -3.81 11.50
C LEU A 159 3.95 -4.64 12.02
N GLY A 160 2.90 -4.72 11.22
CA GLY A 160 1.66 -5.42 11.56
C GLY A 160 0.72 -4.65 12.49
N ASP A 161 1.09 -3.45 12.93
CA ASP A 161 0.13 -2.55 13.59
C ASP A 161 -0.99 -2.17 12.61
N VAL A 162 -2.14 -1.82 13.16
CA VAL A 162 -3.27 -1.32 12.37
C VAL A 162 -3.21 0.19 12.34
N VAL A 163 -3.17 0.78 11.15
CA VAL A 163 -3.35 2.23 10.96
C VAL A 163 -4.82 2.51 10.70
N GLN A 164 -5.33 3.57 11.28
CA GLN A 164 -6.67 4.08 11.03
C GLN A 164 -6.62 5.57 10.78
N PHE A 165 -7.56 6.05 9.97
CA PHE A 165 -7.58 7.42 9.53
C PHE A 165 -8.93 8.06 9.80
N ASP A 166 -8.87 9.32 10.22
CA ASP A 166 -9.99 10.24 10.34
C ASP A 166 -9.75 11.33 9.28
N TRP A 167 -10.42 11.19 8.14
CA TRP A 167 -10.17 12.01 6.96
C TRP A 167 -10.72 13.42 7.12
N ASP A 168 -11.87 13.54 7.78
CA ASP A 168 -12.61 14.79 7.91
C ASP A 168 -12.47 15.47 9.28
N LYS A 169 -11.77 14.82 10.23
CA LYS A 169 -11.61 15.23 11.63
C LYS A 169 -12.91 15.15 12.43
N SER A 170 -13.82 14.25 12.07
CA SER A 170 -15.06 14.00 12.80
C SER A 170 -14.82 13.31 14.15
N GLY A 171 -13.67 12.65 14.33
CA GLY A 171 -13.35 11.81 15.47
C GLY A 171 -13.78 10.34 15.29
N ASP A 172 -14.61 10.06 14.30
CA ASP A 172 -14.79 8.70 13.80
C ASP A 172 -13.62 8.35 12.86
N ARG A 173 -13.24 7.07 12.80
CA ARG A 173 -12.12 6.64 11.96
C ARG A 173 -12.69 6.02 10.70
N ASP A 174 -12.61 6.73 9.58
CA ASP A 174 -13.18 6.39 8.28
C ASP A 174 -12.52 5.20 7.59
N HIS A 175 -11.21 5.06 7.72
CA HIS A 175 -10.43 4.09 6.96
C HIS A 175 -9.43 3.33 7.83
N THR A 176 -9.12 2.10 7.43
CA THR A 176 -8.22 1.19 8.15
C THR A 176 -7.28 0.49 7.19
N GLY A 177 -6.02 0.31 7.59
CA GLY A 177 -5.03 -0.49 6.88
C GLY A 177 -4.04 -1.18 7.82
N ILE A 178 -3.09 -1.92 7.24
CA ILE A 178 -2.04 -2.66 7.97
C ILE A 178 -0.71 -1.98 7.73
N VAL A 179 0.04 -1.65 8.79
CA VAL A 179 1.42 -1.13 8.67
C VAL A 179 2.33 -2.23 8.11
N THR A 180 2.78 -2.07 6.87
CA THR A 180 3.60 -3.05 6.14
C THR A 180 5.05 -2.64 5.98
N ARG A 181 5.37 -1.37 6.19
CA ARG A 181 6.75 -0.87 6.20
C ARG A 181 6.89 0.32 7.15
N VAL A 182 7.99 0.31 7.89
CA VAL A 182 8.42 1.44 8.74
C VAL A 182 9.87 1.73 8.42
N GLU A 183 10.15 2.96 7.99
CA GLU A 183 11.49 3.44 7.68
C GLU A 183 11.89 4.48 8.72
N LYS A 184 12.97 4.21 9.45
CA LYS A 184 13.53 5.14 10.44
C LYS A 184 14.77 5.81 9.83
N THR A 185 14.70 7.11 9.61
CA THR A 185 15.79 7.91 9.03
C THR A 185 16.17 9.04 9.98
N ALA A 186 17.25 9.77 9.67
CA ALA A 186 17.60 10.98 10.40
C ALA A 186 16.53 12.09 10.30
N ALA A 187 15.68 12.05 9.26
CA ALA A 187 14.58 13.00 9.07
C ALA A 187 13.32 12.63 9.85
N GLY A 188 13.25 11.42 10.43
CA GLY A 188 12.10 10.93 11.18
C GLY A 188 11.67 9.52 10.78
N VAL A 189 10.44 9.17 11.17
CA VAL A 189 9.83 7.86 10.91
C VAL A 189 8.79 7.99 9.81
N GLN A 190 9.03 7.32 8.68
CA GLN A 190 8.04 7.15 7.61
C GLN A 190 7.31 5.81 7.78
N ILE A 191 6.00 5.84 7.67
CA ILE A 191 5.13 4.67 7.80
C ILE A 191 4.37 4.46 6.51
N TYR A 192 4.30 3.20 6.08
CA TYR A 192 3.55 2.77 4.91
C TYR A 192 2.61 1.64 5.28
N TYR A 193 1.49 1.57 4.57
CA TYR A 193 0.46 0.59 4.84
C TYR A 193 -0.04 -0.12 3.58
N ALA A 194 -0.51 -1.35 3.79
CA ALA A 194 -1.36 -2.05 2.86
C ALA A 194 -2.83 -1.85 3.21
N GLY A 195 -3.69 -1.77 2.20
CA GLY A 195 -5.11 -1.55 2.37
C GLY A 195 -5.91 -1.94 1.14
N HIS A 196 -7.22 -2.08 1.33
CA HIS A 196 -8.22 -2.22 0.27
C HIS A 196 -9.10 -0.96 0.20
N THR A 197 -10.06 -0.91 -0.74
CA THR A 197 -10.89 0.27 -1.10
C THR A 197 -10.12 1.26 -1.96
N ASP A 198 -8.87 1.51 -1.60
CA ASP A 198 -7.82 2.02 -2.47
C ASP A 198 -6.64 1.07 -2.35
N ASP A 199 -6.56 0.10 -3.27
CA ASP A 199 -5.65 -1.04 -3.16
C ASP A 199 -4.19 -0.59 -3.14
N SER A 200 -3.49 -0.90 -2.05
CA SER A 200 -2.07 -0.59 -1.89
C SER A 200 -1.35 -1.64 -1.05
N ASP A 201 -0.05 -1.80 -1.28
CA ASP A 201 0.86 -2.60 -0.46
C ASP A 201 1.79 -1.73 0.41
N TYR A 202 2.17 -0.54 -0.08
CA TYR A 202 3.07 0.40 0.61
C TYR A 202 2.68 1.87 0.39
N LEU A 203 1.41 2.23 0.59
CA LEU A 203 0.99 3.64 0.53
C LEU A 203 1.53 4.40 1.75
N SER A 204 2.15 5.56 1.52
CA SER A 204 2.66 6.41 2.60
C SER A 204 1.51 7.01 3.41
N VAL A 205 1.58 6.89 4.73
CA VAL A 205 0.65 7.57 5.65
C VAL A 205 0.69 9.09 5.45
N ASP A 206 1.90 9.65 5.34
CA ASP A 206 2.07 11.10 5.17
C ASP A 206 1.47 11.57 3.85
N TYR A 207 1.67 10.83 2.75
CA TYR A 207 1.00 11.12 1.48
C TYR A 207 -0.53 11.04 1.60
N ALA A 208 -1.05 10.02 2.31
CA ALA A 208 -2.48 9.86 2.52
C ALA A 208 -3.10 11.07 3.25
N ILE A 209 -2.49 11.56 4.33
CA ILE A 209 -3.05 12.65 5.16
C ILE A 209 -2.69 14.07 4.70
N THR A 210 -1.68 14.23 3.84
CA THR A 210 -1.26 15.55 3.34
C THR A 210 -1.70 15.82 1.91
N THR A 211 -1.79 14.77 1.08
CA THR A 211 -2.04 14.90 -0.36
C THR A 211 -3.37 14.28 -0.78
N LYS A 212 -3.65 13.02 -0.43
CA LYS A 212 -4.93 12.37 -0.81
C LYS A 212 -6.11 12.94 -0.03
N HIS A 213 -5.92 13.13 1.28
CA HIS A 213 -6.91 13.67 2.21
C HIS A 213 -6.27 14.81 3.01
N PRO A 214 -6.05 15.99 2.41
CA PRO A 214 -5.34 17.08 3.07
C PRO A 214 -5.96 17.46 4.42
N GLY A 215 -5.17 17.34 5.48
CA GLY A 215 -5.59 17.68 6.84
C GLY A 215 -6.34 16.56 7.57
N GLY A 216 -6.34 15.34 7.03
CA GLY A 216 -6.73 14.13 7.74
C GLY A 216 -5.75 13.79 8.87
N ARG A 217 -6.13 12.85 9.74
CA ARG A 217 -5.33 12.41 10.89
C ARG A 217 -5.14 10.90 10.86
N ALA A 218 -3.93 10.46 11.21
CA ALA A 218 -3.62 9.05 11.40
C ALA A 218 -3.61 8.69 12.90
N TYR A 219 -4.07 7.49 13.19
CA TYR A 219 -4.05 6.84 14.49
C TYR A 219 -3.58 5.41 14.30
N TYR A 220 -3.02 4.81 15.34
CA TYR A 220 -2.56 3.44 15.26
C TYR A 220 -3.06 2.61 16.42
N TRP A 221 -3.17 1.31 16.18
CA TRP A 221 -3.32 0.29 17.20
C TRP A 221 -2.07 -0.57 17.18
N SER A 222 -1.29 -0.46 18.25
CA SER A 222 -0.13 -1.30 18.50
C SER A 222 -0.63 -2.70 18.85
N ILE A 223 -0.48 -3.63 17.90
CA ILE A 223 -0.91 -5.03 18.06
C ILE A 223 0.25 -5.82 18.70
N PRO A 224 0.03 -6.54 19.82
CA PRO A 224 1.09 -7.29 20.49
C PRO A 224 1.68 -8.40 19.62
#